data_AF-A0A5C6EMD0-F1
#
_entry.id   AF-A0A5C6EMD0-F1
#
_cell.length_a   1.000
_cell.length_b   1.000
_cell.length_c   1.000
_cell.angle_alpha   90.00
_cell.angle_beta   90.00
_cell.angle_gamma   90.00
#
_symmetry.space_group_name_H-M   'P 1'
#
loop_
_entity.id
_entity.type
_entity.pdbx_description
1 polymer ?
#
loop_
_entity_poly.entity_id
_entity_poly.type
_entity_poly.pdbx_seq_one_letter_code
_entity_poly.pdbx_strand_id
1 'polypeptide(L)'
;MNNLYHLICENSTRPDLARSVLDQLAETSDFDLGTQARSLTDTQFRTVADWIVSEVLDSAKFNAIFTGALFHMFLTATQYGGRGELVAEFETKVKISRSQLYRLKDIHLSFGRLLIKEPGLRHRFPMESFKLLSSSGTEQAARDEATELARKGQAVTIKKAREIIAKHSLPKDPADHGERPSCDVGLLANSEETLVVEAPVASGVLWRYCDRLVRVIIEPASKRAVDLDAMIYALREALRRIEGERISDGNSPIQDSNEEQYADVG
;
A
#
# COMPACT_ATOMS: atom_id res chain seq x y z
N MET A 1 4.93 -42.14 24.16
CA MET A 1 4.73 -40.70 23.92
C MET A 1 5.63 -40.28 22.78
N ASN A 2 5.10 -39.64 21.75
CA ASN A 2 5.94 -39.09 20.67
C ASN A 2 6.75 -37.93 21.25
N ASN A 3 8.03 -37.81 20.90
CA ASN A 3 8.86 -36.69 21.32
C ASN A 3 8.60 -35.51 20.37
N LEU A 4 8.09 -34.40 20.93
CA LEU A 4 7.65 -33.22 20.17
C LEU A 4 8.81 -32.55 19.43
N TYR A 5 9.99 -32.53 20.03
CA TYR A 5 11.17 -31.94 19.39
C TYR A 5 11.69 -32.81 18.24
N HIS A 6 11.62 -34.13 18.37
CA HIS A 6 11.92 -35.05 17.26
C HIS A 6 10.94 -34.88 16.10
N LEU A 7 9.65 -34.70 16.39
CA LEU A 7 8.65 -34.38 15.37
C LEU A 7 9.07 -33.15 14.56
N ILE A 8 9.52 -32.07 15.22
CA ILE A 8 10.02 -30.86 14.55
C ILE A 8 11.27 -31.14 13.72
N CYS A 9 12.27 -31.83 14.28
CA CYS A 9 13.51 -32.15 13.58
C CYS A 9 13.30 -32.98 12.31
N GLU A 10 12.41 -33.98 12.37
CA GLU A 10 12.17 -34.93 11.28
C GLU A 10 11.23 -34.37 10.19
N ASN A 11 10.43 -33.35 10.53
CA ASN A 11 9.32 -32.90 9.69
C ASN A 11 9.32 -31.40 9.42
N SER A 12 10.45 -30.71 9.60
CA SER A 12 10.56 -29.24 9.53
C SER A 12 10.03 -28.58 8.24
N THR A 13 9.86 -29.34 7.17
CA THR A 13 9.32 -28.88 5.87
C THR A 13 7.84 -29.19 5.65
N ARG A 14 7.18 -29.91 6.57
CA ARG A 14 5.78 -30.30 6.42
C ARG A 14 4.83 -29.12 6.66
N PRO A 15 3.88 -28.86 5.75
CA PRO A 15 2.98 -27.71 5.83
C PRO A 15 1.97 -27.80 6.99
N ASP A 16 1.70 -29.00 7.49
CA ASP A 16 0.78 -29.27 8.61
C ASP A 16 1.48 -29.36 9.98
N LEU A 17 2.82 -29.24 10.01
CA LEU A 17 3.62 -29.46 11.22
C LEU A 17 3.21 -28.52 12.37
N ALA A 18 2.96 -27.24 12.09
CA ALA A 18 2.58 -26.26 13.12
C ALA A 18 1.32 -26.69 13.88
N ARG A 19 0.33 -27.25 13.18
CA ARG A 19 -0.90 -27.77 13.81
C ARG A 19 -0.62 -29.00 14.67
N SER A 20 0.13 -29.97 14.14
CA SER A 20 0.50 -31.17 14.90
C SER A 20 1.31 -30.85 16.15
N VAL A 21 2.22 -29.88 16.07
CA VAL A 21 3.00 -29.40 17.22
C VAL A 21 2.08 -28.76 18.26
N LEU A 22 1.12 -27.92 17.86
CA LEU A 22 0.17 -27.29 18.79
C LEU A 22 -0.74 -28.31 19.47
N ASP A 23 -1.28 -29.27 18.72
CA ASP A 23 -2.14 -30.33 19.25
C ASP A 23 -1.38 -31.15 20.30
N GLN A 24 -0.13 -31.53 20.00
CA GLN A 24 0.70 -32.30 20.91
C GLN A 24 1.19 -31.47 22.11
N LEU A 25 1.50 -30.19 21.91
CA LEU A 25 1.92 -29.27 22.97
C LEU A 25 0.81 -29.09 24.01
N ALA A 26 -0.46 -29.04 23.57
CA ALA A 26 -1.62 -28.94 24.46
C ALA A 26 -1.80 -30.16 25.38
N GLU A 27 -1.30 -31.32 24.96
CA GLU A 27 -1.38 -32.58 25.72
C GLU A 27 -0.10 -32.90 26.51
N THR A 28 0.99 -32.14 26.30
CA THR A 28 2.30 -32.41 26.91
C THR A 28 2.53 -31.51 28.12
N SER A 29 2.93 -32.09 29.26
CA SER A 29 3.24 -31.30 30.46
C SER A 29 4.58 -30.54 30.35
N ASP A 30 4.74 -29.44 31.08
CA ASP A 30 6.00 -28.70 31.15
C ASP A 30 7.18 -29.58 31.62
N PHE A 31 6.91 -30.53 32.51
CA PHE A 31 7.90 -31.50 32.98
C PHE A 31 8.36 -32.43 31.84
N ASP A 32 7.42 -32.92 31.02
CA ASP A 32 7.73 -33.77 29.88
C ASP A 32 8.47 -32.99 28.78
N LEU A 33 8.09 -31.73 28.52
CA LEU A 33 8.81 -30.84 27.62
C LEU A 33 10.26 -30.65 28.10
N GLY A 34 10.47 -30.35 29.37
CA GLY A 34 11.81 -30.21 29.95
C GLY A 34 12.64 -31.50 29.83
N THR A 35 12.02 -32.66 30.01
CA THR A 35 12.67 -33.96 29.88
C THR A 35 13.06 -34.25 28.42
N GLN A 36 12.14 -34.00 27.48
CA GLN A 36 12.39 -34.17 26.05
C GLN A 36 13.48 -33.20 25.55
N ALA A 37 13.48 -31.96 26.01
CA ALA A 37 14.47 -30.95 25.61
C ALA A 37 15.90 -31.33 25.99
N ARG A 38 16.08 -31.95 27.17
CA ARG A 38 17.39 -32.43 27.65
C ARG A 38 17.97 -33.56 26.80
N SER A 39 17.14 -34.26 26.04
CA SER A 39 17.59 -35.33 25.13
C SER A 39 18.10 -34.82 23.78
N LEU A 40 17.96 -33.52 23.50
CA LEU A 40 18.38 -32.95 22.23
C LEU A 40 19.89 -32.75 22.15
N THR A 41 20.45 -33.10 21.00
CA THR A 41 21.79 -32.65 20.60
C THR A 41 21.78 -31.16 20.25
N ASP A 42 22.94 -30.51 20.27
CA ASP A 42 23.10 -29.10 19.87
C ASP A 42 22.55 -28.82 18.46
N THR A 43 22.75 -29.75 17.52
CA THR A 43 22.24 -29.62 16.15
C THR A 43 20.72 -29.66 16.12
N GLN A 44 20.09 -30.60 16.81
CA GLN A 44 18.63 -30.70 16.91
C GLN A 44 18.05 -29.48 17.61
N PHE A 45 18.69 -29.01 18.68
CA PHE A 45 18.28 -27.80 19.38
C PHE A 45 18.26 -26.58 18.44
N ARG A 46 19.31 -26.40 17.62
CA ARG A 46 19.34 -25.31 16.61
C ARG A 46 18.22 -25.46 15.58
N THR A 47 17.98 -26.67 15.07
CA THR A 47 16.88 -26.92 14.12
C THR A 47 15.51 -26.57 14.71
N VAL A 48 15.26 -26.96 15.96
CA VAL A 48 14.02 -26.63 16.66
C VAL A 48 13.91 -25.13 16.87
N ALA A 49 14.97 -24.46 17.33
CA ALA A 49 14.98 -23.02 17.55
C ALA A 49 14.71 -22.24 16.25
N ASP A 50 15.37 -22.62 15.16
CA ASP A 50 15.18 -22.00 13.84
C ASP A 50 13.74 -22.19 13.34
N TRP A 51 13.17 -23.38 13.52
CA TRP A 51 11.79 -23.66 13.15
C TRP A 51 10.80 -22.82 13.99
N ILE A 52 10.95 -22.76 15.31
CA ILE A 52 10.10 -21.94 16.19
C ILE A 52 10.16 -20.46 15.78
N VAL A 53 11.37 -19.92 15.59
CA VAL A 53 11.56 -18.53 15.15
C VAL A 53 10.89 -18.31 13.80
N SER A 54 11.04 -19.25 12.87
CA SER A 54 10.39 -19.20 11.56
C SER A 54 8.86 -19.11 11.71
N GLU A 55 8.23 -20.05 12.44
CA GLU A 55 6.78 -20.09 12.62
C GLU A 55 6.21 -18.86 13.33
N VAL A 56 6.89 -18.35 14.35
CA VAL A 56 6.49 -17.11 15.04
C VAL A 56 6.51 -15.92 14.07
N LEU A 57 7.54 -15.84 13.22
CA LEU A 57 7.63 -14.78 12.23
C LEU A 57 6.62 -14.96 11.08
N ASP A 58 6.29 -16.19 10.69
CA ASP A 58 5.33 -16.44 9.61
C ASP A 58 3.90 -16.14 10.04
N SER A 59 3.49 -16.69 11.19
CA SER A 59 2.14 -16.57 11.72
C SER A 59 1.71 -15.11 11.88
N ALA A 60 2.59 -14.26 12.43
CA ALA A 60 2.35 -12.82 12.55
C ALA A 60 2.13 -12.14 11.19
N LYS A 61 2.90 -12.53 10.17
CA LYS A 61 2.80 -11.97 8.81
C LYS A 61 1.59 -12.48 8.07
N PHE A 62 1.31 -13.77 8.18
CA PHE A 62 0.11 -14.38 7.63
C PHE A 62 -1.15 -13.74 8.22
N ASN A 63 -1.21 -13.59 9.54
CA ASN A 63 -2.34 -12.93 10.20
C ASN A 63 -2.52 -11.48 9.74
N ALA A 64 -1.43 -10.75 9.54
CA ALA A 64 -1.48 -9.40 8.99
C ALA A 64 -2.07 -9.35 7.57
N ILE A 65 -1.62 -10.25 6.68
CA ILE A 65 -2.14 -10.36 5.30
C ILE A 65 -3.60 -10.78 5.31
N PHE A 66 -3.95 -11.78 6.12
CA PHE A 66 -5.30 -12.31 6.23
C PHE A 66 -6.28 -11.27 6.78
N THR A 67 -5.89 -10.56 7.84
CA THR A 67 -6.68 -9.43 8.38
C THR A 67 -6.88 -8.35 7.33
N GLY A 68 -5.84 -8.02 6.56
CA GLY A 68 -5.93 -7.08 5.43
C GLY A 68 -6.90 -7.54 4.34
N ALA A 69 -6.91 -8.83 4.02
CA ALA A 69 -7.82 -9.43 3.06
C ALA A 69 -9.28 -9.36 3.52
N LEU A 70 -9.55 -9.73 4.79
CA LEU A 70 -10.89 -9.65 5.38
C LEU A 70 -11.39 -8.20 5.43
N PHE A 71 -10.52 -7.25 5.80
CA PHE A 71 -10.89 -5.84 5.79
C PHE A 71 -11.14 -5.31 4.37
N HIS A 72 -10.36 -5.75 3.38
CA HIS A 72 -10.64 -5.41 1.98
C HIS A 72 -12.00 -5.95 1.52
N MET A 73 -12.30 -7.21 1.83
CA MET A 73 -13.59 -7.84 1.54
C MET A 73 -14.74 -7.09 2.22
N PHE A 74 -14.57 -6.72 3.49
CA PHE A 74 -15.53 -5.91 4.23
C PHE A 74 -15.81 -4.58 3.52
N LEU A 75 -14.77 -3.81 3.17
CA LEU A 75 -14.94 -2.54 2.47
C LEU A 75 -15.65 -2.71 1.13
N THR A 76 -15.32 -3.75 0.36
CA THR A 76 -15.99 -4.05 -0.92
C THR A 76 -17.46 -4.41 -0.71
N ALA A 77 -17.80 -5.12 0.37
CA ALA A 77 -19.18 -5.44 0.70
C ALA A 77 -20.00 -4.22 1.18
N THR A 78 -19.35 -3.24 1.81
CA THR A 78 -20.01 -2.05 2.38
C THR A 78 -19.94 -0.79 1.50
N GLN A 79 -19.27 -0.84 0.34
CA GLN A 79 -19.07 0.33 -0.53
C GLN A 79 -20.38 0.87 -1.15
N TYR A 80 -21.41 0.03 -1.27
CA TYR A 80 -22.70 0.41 -1.82
C TYR A 80 -23.65 0.78 -0.67
N GLY A 81 -24.05 2.05 -0.62
CA GLY A 81 -25.07 2.54 0.33
C GLY A 81 -24.59 3.44 1.47
N GLY A 82 -23.42 4.10 1.36
CA GLY A 82 -23.04 5.18 2.27
C GLY A 82 -22.78 4.77 3.73
N ARG A 83 -22.44 3.51 3.97
CA ARG A 83 -22.35 2.91 5.33
C ARG A 83 -21.00 3.15 6.02
N GLY A 84 -20.50 4.39 6.02
CA GLY A 84 -19.22 4.75 6.65
C GLY A 84 -19.15 4.43 8.15
N GLU A 85 -20.30 4.42 8.82
CA GLU A 85 -20.44 4.06 10.24
C GLU A 85 -20.05 2.60 10.53
N LEU A 86 -20.30 1.69 9.59
CA LEU A 86 -19.92 0.29 9.75
C LEU A 86 -18.40 0.09 9.86
N VAL A 87 -17.60 0.97 9.24
CA VAL A 87 -16.14 0.93 9.38
C VAL A 87 -15.70 1.29 10.80
N ALA A 88 -16.37 2.27 11.43
CA ALA A 88 -16.11 2.63 12.82
C ALA A 88 -16.56 1.54 13.80
N GLU A 89 -17.70 0.89 13.52
CA GLU A 89 -18.16 -0.27 14.28
C GLU A 89 -17.18 -1.44 14.16
N PHE A 90 -16.71 -1.73 12.94
CA PHE A 90 -15.71 -2.77 12.68
C PHE A 90 -14.45 -2.53 13.50
N GLU A 91 -13.87 -1.33 13.41
CA GLU A 91 -12.69 -0.90 14.20
C GLU A 91 -12.91 -1.12 15.70
N THR A 92 -14.08 -0.74 16.22
CA THR A 92 -14.43 -0.89 17.63
C THR A 92 -14.51 -2.36 18.04
N LYS A 93 -15.01 -3.24 17.17
CA LYS A 93 -15.13 -4.68 17.43
C LYS A 93 -13.79 -5.39 17.35
N VAL A 94 -12.97 -5.09 16.34
CA VAL A 94 -11.67 -5.77 16.15
C VAL A 94 -10.55 -5.20 17.03
N LYS A 95 -10.73 -4.02 17.62
CA LYS A 95 -9.73 -3.33 18.46
C LYS A 95 -8.41 -3.05 17.72
N ILE A 96 -8.49 -2.85 16.41
CA ILE A 96 -7.36 -2.47 15.56
C ILE A 96 -7.66 -1.09 15.00
N SER A 97 -6.72 -0.15 15.15
CA SER A 97 -6.91 1.21 14.66
C SER A 97 -7.15 1.25 13.14
N ARG A 98 -7.97 2.20 12.70
CA ARG A 98 -8.28 2.39 11.26
C ARG A 98 -7.02 2.47 10.41
N SER A 99 -6.03 3.29 10.80
CA SER A 99 -4.78 3.43 10.06
C SER A 99 -4.04 2.10 9.91
N GLN A 100 -4.06 1.24 10.93
CA GLN A 100 -3.44 -0.07 10.85
C GLN A 100 -4.23 -1.00 9.91
N LEU A 101 -5.57 -1.00 9.96
CA LEU A 101 -6.41 -1.78 9.05
C LEU A 101 -6.15 -1.44 7.57
N TYR A 102 -6.05 -0.16 7.23
CA TYR A 102 -5.72 0.27 5.86
C TYR A 102 -4.31 -0.17 5.45
N ARG A 103 -3.30 -0.05 6.33
CA ARG A 103 -1.95 -0.55 6.04
C ARG A 103 -1.95 -2.07 5.78
N LEU A 104 -2.69 -2.84 6.58
CA LEU A 104 -2.80 -4.29 6.38
C LEU A 104 -3.49 -4.63 5.05
N LYS A 105 -4.55 -3.90 4.69
CA LYS A 105 -5.18 -4.00 3.37
C LYS A 105 -4.17 -3.71 2.25
N ASP A 106 -3.39 -2.65 2.36
CA ASP A 106 -2.43 -2.28 1.32
C ASP A 106 -1.33 -3.34 1.16
N ILE A 107 -0.86 -3.95 2.27
CA ILE A 107 0.03 -5.11 2.25
C ILE A 107 -0.62 -6.28 1.50
N HIS A 108 -1.88 -6.60 1.81
CA HIS A 108 -2.62 -7.66 1.11
C HIS A 108 -2.74 -7.38 -0.39
N LEU A 109 -3.11 -6.16 -0.78
CA LEU A 109 -3.27 -5.81 -2.20
C LEU A 109 -1.94 -5.85 -2.96
N SER A 110 -0.85 -5.43 -2.32
CA SER A 110 0.47 -5.35 -2.96
C SER A 110 1.19 -6.70 -3.00
N PHE A 111 1.12 -7.48 -1.91
CA PHE A 111 1.94 -8.68 -1.72
C PHE A 111 1.13 -9.95 -1.38
N GLY A 112 -0.16 -9.84 -1.06
CA GLY A 112 -0.95 -10.96 -0.54
C GLY A 112 -0.95 -12.17 -1.47
N ARG A 113 -1.17 -11.98 -2.77
CA ARG A 113 -1.15 -13.08 -3.76
C ARG A 113 0.23 -13.75 -3.84
N LEU A 114 1.30 -12.96 -3.83
CA LEU A 114 2.68 -13.45 -3.86
C LEU A 114 2.98 -14.28 -2.61
N LEU A 115 2.71 -13.74 -1.43
CA LEU A 115 3.06 -14.38 -0.15
C LEU A 115 2.19 -15.61 0.16
N ILE A 116 0.99 -15.72 -0.43
CA ILE A 116 0.20 -16.95 -0.36
C ILE A 116 0.82 -18.05 -1.23
N LYS A 117 1.27 -17.70 -2.44
CA LYS A 117 1.88 -18.66 -3.38
C LYS A 117 3.30 -19.07 -3.00
N GLU A 118 4.05 -18.14 -2.42
CA GLU A 118 5.46 -18.32 -2.05
C GLU A 118 5.64 -18.02 -0.54
N PRO A 119 5.18 -18.88 0.37
CA PRO A 119 5.26 -18.64 1.82
C PRO A 119 6.69 -18.38 2.31
N GLY A 120 7.68 -19.06 1.72
CA GLY A 120 9.09 -18.89 2.06
C GLY A 120 9.62 -17.45 1.90
N LEU A 121 8.95 -16.60 1.11
CA LEU A 121 9.32 -15.19 1.00
C LEU A 121 8.95 -14.38 2.25
N ARG A 122 7.93 -14.79 3.01
CA ARG A 122 7.44 -14.03 4.17
C ARG A 122 8.56 -13.78 5.18
N HIS A 123 9.42 -14.77 5.45
CA HIS A 123 10.55 -14.63 6.39
C HIS A 123 11.62 -13.64 5.92
N ARG A 124 11.74 -13.42 4.60
CA ARG A 124 12.72 -12.52 4.00
C ARG A 124 12.36 -11.06 4.14
N PHE A 125 11.11 -10.74 4.48
CA PHE A 125 10.65 -9.39 4.74
C PHE A 125 10.29 -9.24 6.23
N PRO A 126 10.93 -8.34 6.98
CA PRO A 126 10.36 -7.89 8.24
C PRO A 126 9.07 -7.10 7.96
N MET A 127 8.15 -7.11 8.93
CA MET A 127 6.82 -6.49 8.78
C MET A 127 6.89 -5.01 8.37
N GLU A 128 7.85 -4.26 8.92
CA GLU A 128 8.04 -2.85 8.59
C GLU A 128 8.46 -2.61 7.13
N SER A 129 9.20 -3.55 6.50
CA SER A 129 9.52 -3.46 5.09
C SER A 129 8.27 -3.63 4.21
N PHE A 130 7.35 -4.52 4.59
CA PHE A 130 6.07 -4.64 3.89
C PHE A 130 5.26 -3.35 3.98
N LYS A 131 5.14 -2.77 5.17
CA LYS A 131 4.42 -1.49 5.36
C LYS A 131 4.96 -0.36 4.49
N LEU A 132 6.28 -0.29 4.32
CA LEU A 132 6.92 0.70 3.46
C LEU A 132 6.63 0.43 1.98
N LEU A 133 6.88 -0.80 1.52
CA LEU A 133 6.77 -1.16 0.10
C LEU A 133 5.32 -1.26 -0.39
N SER A 134 4.37 -1.50 0.52
CA SER A 134 2.94 -1.53 0.21
C SER A 134 2.30 -0.15 0.21
N SER A 135 3.04 0.91 0.53
CA SER A 135 2.49 2.26 0.51
C SER A 135 1.97 2.61 -0.90
N SER A 136 0.89 3.38 -0.95
CA SER A 136 0.28 3.82 -2.21
C SER A 136 1.23 4.66 -3.09
N GLY A 137 2.25 5.27 -2.50
CA GLY A 137 3.29 6.02 -3.23
C GLY A 137 4.44 5.17 -3.78
N THR A 138 4.50 3.87 -3.46
CA THR A 138 5.59 3.00 -3.92
C THR A 138 5.28 2.44 -5.31
N GLU A 139 6.18 2.68 -6.26
CA GLU A 139 6.07 2.14 -7.61
C GLU A 139 6.11 0.61 -7.64
N GLN A 140 5.42 -0.01 -8.61
CA GLN A 140 5.42 -1.46 -8.76
C GLN A 140 6.84 -2.01 -9.03
N ALA A 141 7.66 -1.27 -9.78
CA ALA A 141 9.06 -1.65 -10.06
C ALA A 141 9.90 -1.80 -8.77
N ALA A 142 9.65 -0.97 -7.75
CA ALA A 142 10.31 -1.11 -6.44
C ALA A 142 9.87 -2.40 -5.72
N ARG A 143 8.58 -2.75 -5.82
CA ARG A 143 8.04 -3.98 -5.22
C ARG A 143 8.58 -5.23 -5.92
N ASP A 144 8.70 -5.18 -7.23
CA ASP A 144 9.24 -6.28 -8.03
C ASP A 144 10.74 -6.48 -7.74
N GLU A 145 11.53 -5.40 -7.68
CA GLU A 145 12.95 -5.49 -7.29
C GLU A 145 13.12 -6.08 -5.89
N ALA A 146 12.31 -5.64 -4.92
CA ALA A 146 12.35 -6.19 -3.56
C ALA A 146 11.98 -7.68 -3.54
N THR A 147 11.00 -8.08 -4.34
CA THR A 147 10.59 -9.48 -4.48
C THR A 147 11.70 -10.35 -5.07
N GLU A 148 12.38 -9.87 -6.11
CA GLU A 148 13.50 -10.58 -6.73
C GLU A 148 14.68 -10.75 -5.77
N LEU A 149 14.99 -9.73 -4.95
CA LEU A 149 16.01 -9.87 -3.90
C LEU A 149 15.63 -10.94 -2.87
N ALA A 150 14.35 -10.99 -2.47
CA ALA A 150 13.87 -12.00 -1.54
C ALA A 150 13.92 -13.41 -2.14
N ARG A 151 13.60 -13.58 -3.43
CA ARG A 151 13.72 -14.86 -4.15
C ARG A 151 15.17 -15.34 -4.24
N LYS A 152 16.13 -14.42 -4.33
CA LYS A 152 17.57 -14.71 -4.23
C LYS A 152 18.03 -15.06 -2.80
N GLY A 153 17.10 -15.18 -1.85
CA GLY A 153 17.37 -15.53 -0.46
C GLY A 153 17.81 -14.35 0.41
N GLN A 154 17.84 -13.11 -0.12
CA GLN A 154 18.26 -11.95 0.65
C GLN A 154 17.14 -11.39 1.52
N ALA A 155 17.47 -10.95 2.73
CA ALA A 155 16.52 -10.27 3.59
C ALA A 155 16.33 -8.81 3.15
N VAL A 156 15.09 -8.42 2.87
CA VAL A 156 14.74 -7.04 2.50
C VAL A 156 14.51 -6.25 3.78
N THR A 157 15.59 -5.83 4.42
CA THR A 157 15.54 -5.01 5.64
C THR A 157 14.87 -3.66 5.40
N ILE A 158 14.50 -2.95 6.47
CA ILE A 158 13.89 -1.61 6.39
C ILE A 158 14.80 -0.65 5.61
N LYS A 159 16.12 -0.71 5.87
CA LYS A 159 17.12 0.08 5.15
C LYS A 159 17.08 -0.24 3.66
N LYS A 160 17.06 -1.53 3.30
CA LYS A 160 17.05 -1.95 1.90
C LYS A 160 15.75 -1.55 1.20
N ALA A 161 14.61 -1.67 1.86
CA ALA A 161 13.33 -1.21 1.33
C ALA A 161 13.36 0.30 1.02
N ARG A 162 13.92 1.13 1.91
CA ARG A 162 14.08 2.57 1.67
C ARG A 162 14.98 2.89 0.48
N GLU A 163 16.11 2.17 0.34
CA GLU A 163 17.01 2.32 -0.81
C GLU A 163 16.31 2.01 -2.12
N ILE A 164 15.56 0.90 -2.17
CA ILE A 164 14.81 0.50 -3.36
C ILE A 164 13.74 1.54 -3.69
N ILE A 165 12.96 1.97 -2.70
CA ILE A 165 11.93 3.02 -2.90
C ILE A 165 12.57 4.29 -3.46
N ALA A 166 13.67 4.77 -2.86
CA ALA A 166 14.36 5.98 -3.30
C ALA A 166 14.86 5.85 -4.75
N LYS A 167 15.44 4.71 -5.12
CA LYS A 167 15.92 4.42 -6.48
C LYS A 167 14.83 4.56 -7.54
N HIS A 168 13.60 4.12 -7.22
CA HIS A 168 12.46 4.17 -8.15
C HIS A 168 11.57 5.41 -7.97
N SER A 169 11.83 6.26 -6.97
CA SER A 169 11.08 7.52 -6.78
C SER A 169 11.74 8.72 -7.46
N LEU A 170 12.98 8.56 -7.94
CA LEU A 170 13.67 9.62 -8.68
C LEU A 170 12.99 9.84 -10.03
N PRO A 171 12.78 11.10 -10.46
CA PRO A 171 12.38 11.37 -11.83
C PRO A 171 13.39 10.69 -12.75
N LYS A 172 12.91 9.81 -13.63
CA LYS A 172 13.73 9.40 -14.78
C LYS A 172 13.95 10.69 -15.56
N ASP A 173 15.18 11.21 -15.55
CA ASP A 173 15.55 12.32 -16.42
C ASP A 173 15.01 12.01 -17.81
N PRO A 174 14.28 12.94 -18.45
CA PRO A 174 13.74 12.69 -19.77
C PRO A 174 14.92 12.31 -20.66
N ALA A 175 14.81 11.13 -21.26
CA ALA A 175 15.79 10.63 -22.19
C ALA A 175 16.06 11.70 -23.24
N ASP A 176 17.33 12.03 -23.33
CA ASP A 176 18.00 12.89 -24.29
C ASP A 176 17.46 12.67 -25.72
N HIS A 177 16.53 13.51 -26.14
CA HIS A 177 16.13 13.67 -27.53
C HIS A 177 15.86 15.15 -27.83
N GLY A 178 16.82 15.76 -28.52
CA GLY A 178 16.53 16.73 -29.58
C GLY A 178 16.59 18.20 -29.17
N GLU A 179 17.70 18.83 -29.60
CA GLU A 179 17.76 20.22 -30.04
C GLU A 179 17.58 21.32 -28.98
N ARG A 180 18.71 21.70 -28.39
CA ARG A 180 18.92 23.08 -27.92
C ARG A 180 18.82 24.03 -29.13
N PRO A 181 17.95 25.05 -29.13
CA PRO A 181 18.21 26.22 -29.95
C PRO A 181 19.28 27.04 -29.22
N SER A 182 20.44 27.12 -29.85
CA SER A 182 21.47 28.12 -29.58
C SER A 182 20.89 29.52 -29.73
N CYS A 183 21.24 30.42 -28.81
CA CYS A 183 21.55 31.82 -29.11
C CYS A 183 22.43 32.38 -27.97
N ASP A 184 23.71 32.54 -28.27
CA ASP A 184 24.62 33.45 -27.57
C ASP A 184 24.11 34.90 -27.64
N VAL A 185 24.44 35.70 -26.61
CA VAL A 185 25.16 37.00 -26.67
C VAL A 185 24.85 37.81 -25.40
N GLY A 186 25.89 38.29 -24.71
CA GLY A 186 25.84 39.63 -24.12
C GLY A 186 26.12 39.77 -22.62
N LEU A 187 27.37 40.08 -22.31
CA LEU A 187 27.92 40.51 -21.02
C LEU A 187 27.52 41.95 -20.63
N LEU A 188 27.34 42.17 -19.32
CA LEU A 188 27.55 43.39 -18.49
C LEU A 188 26.39 44.37 -18.11
N ALA A 189 26.18 44.42 -16.79
CA ALA A 189 26.16 45.58 -15.87
C ALA A 189 24.93 46.55 -15.76
N ASN A 190 24.44 46.57 -14.50
CA ASN A 190 23.89 47.66 -13.68
C ASN A 190 22.50 48.29 -13.94
N SER A 191 21.80 48.36 -12.79
CA SER A 191 20.90 49.39 -12.27
C SER A 191 19.43 49.49 -12.72
N GLU A 192 18.62 49.53 -11.65
CA GLU A 192 17.37 50.26 -11.44
C GLU A 192 16.04 49.68 -11.97
N GLU A 193 15.24 49.32 -10.96
CA GLU A 193 13.79 49.54 -10.84
C GLU A 193 13.01 49.76 -12.13
N THR A 194 12.23 48.75 -12.50
CA THR A 194 10.88 49.01 -13.03
C THR A 194 9.94 47.92 -12.55
N LEU A 195 9.00 48.33 -11.70
CA LEU A 195 7.80 47.59 -11.32
C LEU A 195 7.02 47.23 -12.60
N VAL A 196 7.04 45.95 -12.96
CA VAL A 196 6.04 45.36 -13.85
C VAL A 196 5.27 44.33 -13.04
N VAL A 197 4.00 44.65 -12.84
CA VAL A 197 2.98 43.78 -12.25
C VAL A 197 2.76 42.63 -13.22
N GLU A 198 3.48 41.53 -13.03
CA GLU A 198 3.16 40.26 -13.67
C GLU A 198 2.28 39.42 -12.75
N ALA A 199 1.16 38.98 -13.32
CA ALA A 199 0.10 38.23 -12.68
C ALA A 199 0.65 37.02 -11.89
N PRO A 200 0.00 36.62 -10.79
CA PRO A 200 0.42 35.45 -10.03
C PRO A 200 0.45 34.24 -10.95
N VAL A 201 1.66 33.70 -11.15
CA VAL A 201 1.89 32.40 -11.78
C VAL A 201 0.99 31.40 -11.05
N ALA A 202 -0.04 30.93 -11.76
CA ALA A 202 -0.99 29.98 -11.24
C ALA A 202 -0.21 28.78 -10.70
N SER A 203 -0.40 28.47 -9.42
CA SER A 203 0.18 27.29 -8.79
C SER A 203 -0.19 26.07 -9.64
N GLY A 204 0.81 25.37 -10.17
CA GLY A 204 0.58 24.12 -10.90
C GLY A 204 -0.02 23.09 -9.95
N VAL A 205 -1.34 22.93 -9.99
CA VAL A 205 -2.02 21.86 -9.28
C VAL A 205 -1.64 20.55 -9.97
N LEU A 206 -0.78 19.76 -9.33
CA LEU A 206 -0.43 18.43 -9.79
C LEU A 206 -1.58 17.47 -9.47
N TRP A 207 -2.50 17.31 -10.42
CA TRP A 207 -3.54 16.29 -10.32
C TRP A 207 -2.94 14.92 -10.65
N ARG A 208 -2.93 14.01 -9.66
CA ARG A 208 -2.66 12.60 -9.89
C ARG A 208 -3.96 11.83 -9.72
N TYR A 209 -4.51 11.34 -10.82
CA TYR A 209 -5.69 10.48 -10.82
C TYR A 209 -5.32 9.11 -10.27
N CYS A 210 -5.98 8.71 -9.17
CA CYS A 210 -5.92 7.35 -8.62
C CYS A 210 -7.35 6.82 -8.51
N ASP A 211 -7.58 5.63 -9.04
CA ASP A 211 -8.83 5.13 -9.62
C ASP A 211 -10.10 5.15 -8.73
N ARG A 212 -10.04 5.56 -7.46
CA ARG A 212 -11.22 5.81 -6.60
C ARG A 212 -11.03 6.92 -5.55
N LEU A 213 -9.95 7.70 -5.59
CA LEU A 213 -9.71 8.78 -4.62
C LEU A 213 -8.77 9.82 -5.24
N VAL A 214 -9.29 11.03 -5.45
CA VAL A 214 -8.46 12.17 -5.90
C VAL A 214 -7.71 12.70 -4.68
N ARG A 215 -6.39 12.48 -4.66
CA ARG A 215 -5.52 13.06 -3.64
C ARG A 215 -4.93 14.36 -4.19
N VAL A 216 -5.39 15.48 -3.65
CA VAL A 216 -4.82 16.80 -3.94
C VAL A 216 -3.68 17.06 -2.95
N ILE A 217 -2.47 17.26 -3.47
CA ILE A 217 -1.30 17.66 -2.66
C ILE A 217 -1.01 19.10 -3.02
N ILE A 218 -1.10 20.00 -2.04
CA ILE A 218 -0.83 21.43 -2.21
C ILE A 218 0.49 21.71 -1.51
N GLU A 219 1.53 21.97 -2.29
CA GLU A 219 2.83 22.38 -1.77
C GLU A 219 2.87 23.92 -1.70
N PRO A 220 3.15 24.51 -0.53
CA PRO A 220 3.23 25.95 -0.42
C PRO A 220 4.50 26.46 -1.12
N ALA A 221 4.33 27.44 -2.00
CA ALA A 221 5.43 28.08 -2.73
C ALA A 221 6.40 28.87 -1.82
N SER A 222 6.05 29.10 -0.55
CA SER A 222 6.94 29.76 0.41
C SER A 222 6.75 29.23 1.83
N LYS A 223 7.78 29.39 2.68
CA LYS A 223 7.81 28.94 4.09
C LYS A 223 6.91 29.75 5.05
N ARG A 224 6.00 30.60 4.55
CA ARG A 224 5.06 31.32 5.42
C ARG A 224 3.97 30.38 5.90
N ALA A 225 3.46 30.66 7.11
CA ALA A 225 2.36 29.92 7.72
C ALA A 225 1.19 29.86 6.74
N VAL A 226 0.88 28.65 6.30
CA VAL A 226 -0.23 28.36 5.41
C VAL A 226 -1.50 28.42 6.25
N ASP A 227 -2.45 29.28 5.88
CA ASP A 227 -3.77 29.31 6.48
C ASP A 227 -4.56 28.08 6.02
N LEU A 228 -4.46 27.02 6.81
CA LEU A 228 -5.10 25.74 6.56
C LEU A 228 -6.63 25.86 6.51
N ASP A 229 -7.21 26.80 7.26
CA ASP A 229 -8.67 26.98 7.31
C ASP A 229 -9.18 27.64 6.02
N ALA A 230 -8.46 28.65 5.52
CA ALA A 230 -8.75 29.25 4.22
C ALA A 230 -8.65 28.22 3.07
N MET A 231 -7.66 27.32 3.12
CA MET A 231 -7.51 26.25 2.14
C MET A 231 -8.62 25.21 2.19
N ILE A 232 -8.99 24.74 3.40
CA ILE A 232 -10.11 23.81 3.58
C ILE A 232 -11.41 24.44 3.08
N TYR A 233 -11.62 25.73 3.34
CA TYR A 233 -12.78 26.47 2.84
C TYR A 233 -12.81 26.51 1.31
N ALA A 234 -11.70 26.89 0.65
CA ALA A 234 -11.61 26.95 -0.81
C ALA A 234 -11.85 25.60 -1.48
N LEU A 235 -11.32 24.50 -0.92
CA LEU A 235 -11.54 23.15 -1.44
C LEU A 235 -13.00 22.69 -1.29
N ARG A 236 -13.64 23.00 -0.15
CA ARG A 236 -15.07 22.70 0.05
C ARG A 236 -15.94 23.48 -0.92
N GLU A 237 -15.61 24.73 -1.19
CA GLU A 237 -16.35 25.57 -2.13
C GLU A 237 -16.19 25.10 -3.58
N ALA A 238 -14.98 24.68 -3.98
CA ALA A 238 -14.74 24.09 -5.30
C ALA A 238 -15.53 22.78 -5.50
N LEU A 239 -15.60 21.92 -4.47
CA LEU A 239 -16.41 20.71 -4.51
C LEU A 239 -17.91 21.01 -4.67
N ARG A 240 -18.45 22.00 -3.94
CA ARG A 240 -19.85 22.40 -4.09
C ARG A 240 -20.17 22.91 -5.50
N ARG A 241 -19.26 23.65 -6.14
CA ARG A 241 -19.47 24.14 -7.52
C ARG A 241 -19.56 22.99 -8.51
N ILE A 242 -18.65 22.02 -8.42
CA ILE A 242 -18.66 20.84 -9.31
C ILE A 242 -19.92 19.97 -9.08
N GLU A 243 -20.37 19.85 -7.82
CA GLU A 243 -21.62 19.16 -7.49
C GLU A 243 -22.85 19.91 -8.03
N GLY A 244 -22.85 21.26 -7.97
CA GLY A 244 -23.91 22.10 -8.52
C GLY A 244 -23.98 22.06 -10.05
N GLU A 245 -22.84 22.09 -10.74
CA GLU A 245 -22.75 22.00 -12.20
C GLU A 245 -23.26 20.64 -12.72
N ARG A 246 -22.99 19.54 -12.01
CA ARG A 246 -23.56 18.21 -12.34
C ARG A 246 -25.07 18.13 -12.22
N ILE A 247 -25.69 18.94 -11.36
CA ILE A 247 -27.15 19.00 -11.20
C ILE A 247 -27.78 19.87 -12.29
N SER A 248 -27.07 20.90 -12.78
CA SER A 248 -27.54 21.75 -13.88
C SER A 248 -27.43 21.09 -15.27
N ASP A 249 -26.42 20.25 -15.52
CA ASP A 249 -26.25 19.55 -16.81
C ASP A 249 -27.25 18.39 -17.01
N GLY A 250 -27.96 17.97 -15.97
CA GLY A 250 -28.95 16.89 -16.01
C GLY A 250 -30.34 17.28 -16.53
N ASN A 251 -30.55 18.55 -16.91
CA ASN A 251 -31.88 19.07 -17.24
C ASN A 251 -31.90 19.85 -18.56
N SER A 252 -31.52 19.19 -19.66
CA SER A 252 -31.89 19.65 -21.01
C SER A 252 -33.19 18.96 -21.43
N PRO A 253 -34.29 19.69 -21.68
CA PRO A 253 -35.52 19.09 -22.17
C PRO A 253 -35.29 18.65 -23.63
N ILE A 254 -35.52 17.37 -23.90
CA ILE A 254 -35.55 16.84 -25.27
C ILE A 254 -36.70 17.54 -25.99
N GLN A 255 -36.36 18.45 -26.91
CA GLN A 255 -37.27 18.94 -27.94
C GLN A 255 -37.47 17.78 -28.94
N ASP A 256 -38.62 17.12 -28.84
CA ASP A 256 -39.13 16.26 -29.92
C ASP A 256 -39.51 17.15 -31.10
N SER A 257 -38.65 17.15 -32.11
CA SER A 257 -38.96 17.57 -33.46
C SER A 257 -38.41 16.53 -34.42
N ASN A 258 -39.28 15.72 -35.01
CA ASN A 258 -39.44 15.70 -36.47
C ASN A 258 -40.60 14.79 -36.90
N GLU A 259 -41.57 15.47 -37.51
CA GLU A 259 -42.60 14.97 -38.40
C GLU A 259 -42.01 14.35 -39.69
N GLU A 260 -42.71 13.33 -40.21
CA GLU A 260 -42.92 12.97 -41.63
C GLU A 260 -41.72 12.42 -42.46
N GLN A 261 -41.82 11.47 -43.41
CA GLN A 261 -42.92 10.86 -44.17
C GLN A 261 -42.38 9.71 -45.10
N TYR A 262 -43.28 8.80 -45.53
CA TYR A 262 -43.28 7.90 -46.72
C TYR A 262 -42.23 6.75 -46.83
N ALA A 263 -42.49 5.54 -47.37
CA ALA A 263 -43.60 5.01 -48.21
C ALA A 263 -43.75 3.47 -48.09
N ASP A 264 -45.01 3.03 -48.12
CA ASP A 264 -45.62 1.96 -48.94
C ASP A 264 -44.73 0.94 -49.69
N VAL A 265 -44.91 -0.37 -49.43
CA VAL A 265 -44.94 -1.46 -50.43
C VAL A 265 -45.69 -2.69 -49.87
N GLY A 266 -46.82 -3.05 -50.50
CA GLY A 266 -47.24 -4.45 -50.74
C GLY A 266 -48.41 -4.99 -49.92
#